data_AF-A0AAW9IV97-F1
#
_entry.id   AF-A0AAW9IV97-F1
#
_cell.length_a   1.000
_cell.length_b   1.000
_cell.length_c   1.000
_cell.angle_alpha   90.00
_cell.angle_beta   90.00
_cell.angle_gamma   90.00
#
_symmetry.space_group_name_H-M   'P 1'
#
loop_
_entity.id
_entity.type
_entity.pdbx_description
1 polymer ?
#
loop_
_entity_poly.entity_id
_entity_poly.type
_entity_poly.pdbx_seq_one_letter_code
_entity_poly.pdbx_strand_id
1 'polypeptide(L)' 'DKDINKMIKFVNNLKIFSIGVSWGGFESLILPAYKGGNEDDLKNRGMSITHIRLFIGLEETNSLINDLKQSFNTVYK' A
#
# COMPACT_ATOMS: atom_id res chain seq x y z
N ASP A 1 -0.26 10.27 7.43
CA ASP A 1 -1.34 9.78 8.32
C ASP A 1 -0.79 8.60 9.14
N LYS A 2 -1.14 8.50 10.43
CA LYS A 2 -0.75 7.40 11.33
C LYS A 2 -1.93 6.46 11.64
N ASP A 3 -3.10 6.72 11.08
CA ASP A 3 -4.28 5.88 11.25
C ASP A 3 -4.14 4.59 10.42
N ILE A 4 -3.99 3.49 11.15
CA ILE A 4 -3.84 2.15 10.58
C ILE A 4 -5.10 1.69 9.84
N ASN A 5 -6.29 2.08 10.32
CA ASN A 5 -7.55 1.69 9.71
C ASN A 5 -7.72 2.38 8.35
N LYS A 6 -7.27 3.63 8.23
CA LYS A 6 -7.20 4.31 6.93
C LYS A 6 -6.21 3.64 5.98
N MET A 7 -5.01 3.28 6.45
CA MET A 7 -4.06 2.54 5.61
C MET A 7 -4.63 1.20 5.13
N ILE A 8 -5.24 0.42 6.01
CA ILE A 8 -5.90 -0.86 5.66
C ILE A 8 -7.01 -0.64 4.62
N LYS A 9 -7.89 0.35 4.83
CA LYS A 9 -8.94 0.69 3.86
C LYS A 9 -8.37 1.13 2.51
N PHE A 10 -7.28 1.90 2.51
CA PHE A 10 -6.63 2.34 1.29
C PHE A 10 -6.11 1.16 0.48
N VAL A 11 -5.40 0.23 1.12
CA VAL A 11 -4.86 -0.97 0.47
C VAL A 11 -5.99 -1.85 -0.07
N ASN A 12 -7.04 -2.09 0.73
CA ASN A 12 -8.16 -2.95 0.34
C ASN A 12 -9.04 -2.35 -0.78
N ASN A 13 -8.99 -1.04 -0.99
CA ASN A 13 -9.75 -0.37 -2.06
C ASN A 13 -9.02 -0.40 -3.41
N LEU A 14 -7.74 -0.75 -3.47
CA LEU A 14 -7.00 -0.85 -4.73
C LEU A 14 -7.51 -2.04 -5.54
N LYS A 15 -7.61 -1.85 -6.86
CA LYS A 15 -8.14 -2.85 -7.79
C LYS A 15 -7.07 -3.44 -8.70
N ILE A 16 -6.00 -2.69 -8.95
CA ILE A 16 -4.89 -3.11 -9.81
C ILE A 16 -3.73 -3.64 -8.95
N PHE A 17 -3.40 -2.93 -7.88
CA PHE A 17 -2.32 -3.35 -6.99
C PHE A 17 -2.72 -4.57 -6.16
N SER A 18 -1.98 -5.67 -6.32
CA SER A 18 -2.16 -6.89 -5.52
C SER A 18 -1.23 -6.89 -4.29
N ILE A 19 -1.65 -7.52 -3.19
CA ILE A 19 -0.78 -7.65 -2.01
C ILE A 19 0.31 -8.69 -2.31
N GLY A 20 1.59 -8.28 -2.25
CA GLY A 20 2.69 -9.18 -2.58
C GLY A 20 4.02 -8.81 -1.91
N VAL A 21 4.75 -9.83 -1.43
CA VAL A 21 6.05 -9.67 -0.76
C VAL A 21 7.24 -9.59 -1.74
N SER A 22 7.06 -10.10 -2.96
CA SER A 22 8.09 -10.21 -3.99
C SER A 22 8.27 -8.91 -4.79
N TRP A 23 9.05 -8.99 -5.87
CA TRP A 23 9.33 -7.94 -6.84
C TRP A 23 9.58 -8.55 -8.23
N GLY A 24 9.53 -7.75 -9.29
CA GLY A 24 10.09 -8.09 -10.60
C GLY A 24 9.16 -8.79 -11.59
N GLY A 25 7.87 -8.90 -11.27
CA GLY A 25 6.83 -9.33 -12.22
C GLY A 25 6.32 -8.17 -13.09
N PHE A 26 5.41 -8.48 -14.02
CA PHE A 26 4.69 -7.45 -14.77
C PHE A 26 3.53 -6.83 -13.96
N GLU A 27 3.19 -7.42 -12.82
CA GLU A 27 2.06 -7.02 -11.97
C GLU A 27 2.50 -6.00 -10.91
N SER A 28 1.71 -4.95 -10.73
CA SER A 28 1.91 -3.96 -9.68
C SER A 28 1.55 -4.55 -8.31
N LEU A 29 2.43 -4.37 -7.33
CA LEU A 29 2.27 -4.92 -5.98
C LEU A 29 2.31 -3.84 -4.90
N ILE A 30 1.56 -4.08 -3.83
CA ILE A 30 1.56 -3.27 -2.61
C ILE A 30 1.89 -4.14 -1.39
N LEU A 31 2.72 -3.62 -0.49
CA LEU A 31 3.08 -4.32 0.75
C LEU A 31 3.04 -3.35 1.94
N PRO A 32 2.06 -3.48 2.83
CA PRO A 32 2.06 -2.81 4.13
C PRO A 32 3.24 -3.28 5.00
N ALA A 33 3.88 -2.34 5.69
CA ALA A 33 4.93 -2.66 6.66
C ALA A 33 4.34 -3.31 7.92
N TYR A 34 3.13 -2.89 8.31
CA TYR A 34 2.37 -3.50 9.39
C TYR A 34 1.77 -4.84 8.98
N LYS A 35 2.00 -5.86 9.79
CA LYS A 35 1.60 -7.26 9.55
C LYS A 35 0.69 -7.82 10.64
N GLY A 36 0.32 -7.02 11.64
CA GLY A 36 -0.33 -7.50 12.86
C GLY A 36 0.69 -7.91 13.91
N GLY A 37 0.83 -7.11 14.98
CA GLY A 37 1.68 -7.44 16.11
C GLY A 37 3.19 -7.17 15.93
N ASN A 38 3.58 -6.37 14.93
CA ASN A 38 4.98 -6.00 14.66
C ASN A 38 5.30 -4.52 14.93
N GLU A 39 4.51 -3.84 15.77
CA GLU A 39 4.62 -2.40 16.03
C GLU A 39 5.98 -2.01 16.62
N ASP A 40 6.49 -2.80 17.57
CA ASP A 40 7.79 -2.54 18.21
C ASP A 40 8.95 -2.72 17.22
N ASP A 41 8.88 -3.72 16.34
CA ASP A 41 9.88 -3.93 15.27
C ASP A 41 9.90 -2.75 14.29
N LEU A 42 8.73 -2.25 13.90
CA LEU A 42 8.61 -1.09 13.02
C LEU A 42 9.20 0.15 13.69
N LYS A 43 8.88 0.36 14.97
CA LYS A 43 9.41 1.47 15.77
C LYS A 43 10.93 1.41 15.90
N ASN A 44 11.49 0.24 16.20
CA ASN A 44 12.95 0.03 16.30
C ASN A 44 13.68 0.30 14.99
N ARG A 45 13.00 0.08 13.85
CA ARG A 45 13.50 0.39 12.51
C ARG A 45 13.23 1.84 12.07
N GLY A 46 12.61 2.67 12.92
CA GLY A 46 12.23 4.04 12.58
C GLY A 46 11.14 4.15 11.52
N MET A 47 10.32 3.11 11.32
CA MET A 47 9.28 3.07 10.30
C MET A 47 7.90 3.34 10.88
N SER A 48 7.07 4.05 10.13
CA SER A 48 5.65 4.25 10.47
C SER A 48 4.86 2.94 10.38
N ILE A 49 3.87 2.75 11.25
CA ILE A 49 2.91 1.64 11.14
C ILE A 49 2.08 1.70 9.84
N THR A 50 1.96 2.88 9.25
CA THR A 50 1.27 3.12 7.98
C THR A 50 2.21 3.12 6.78
N HIS A 51 3.48 2.74 6.96
CA HIS A 51 4.44 2.69 5.86
C HIS A 51 4.02 1.58 4.88
N ILE A 52 4.10 1.88 3.59
CA ILE A 52 3.69 0.98 2.50
C ILE A 52 4.77 1.01 1.43
N ARG A 53 5.01 -0.14 0.82
CA ARG A 53 5.95 -0.32 -0.28
C ARG A 53 5.16 -0.60 -1.55
N LEU A 54 5.47 0.12 -2.62
CA LEU A 54 4.91 -0.12 -3.95
C LEU A 54 5.98 -0.74 -4.85
N PHE A 55 5.58 -1.73 -5.62
CA PHE A 55 6.30 -2.19 -6.79
C PHE A 55 5.44 -1.85 -8.00
N ILE A 56 6.01 -1.11 -8.96
CA ILE A 56 5.31 -0.66 -10.15
C ILE A 56 5.57 -1.67 -11.26
N GLY A 57 4.50 -2.31 -11.72
CA GLY A 57 4.52 -3.26 -12.83
C GLY A 57 4.53 -2.58 -14.19
N LEU A 58 4.01 -3.28 -15.19
CA LEU A 58 3.98 -2.86 -16.60
C LEU A 58 2.57 -2.50 -17.09
N GLU A 59 1.62 -2.33 -16.17
CA GLU A 59 0.29 -1.85 -16.52
C GLU A 59 0.31 -0.41 -17.06
N GLU A 60 -0.79 -0.01 -17.72
CA GLU A 60 -0.91 1.33 -18.26
C GLU A 60 -0.85 2.39 -17.14
N THR A 61 -0.03 3.42 -17.35
CA THR A 61 0.32 4.40 -16.32
C THR A 61 -0.89 5.14 -15.75
N ASN A 62 -1.84 5.57 -16.59
CA ASN A 62 -3.05 6.26 -16.11
C ASN A 62 -3.93 5.33 -15.28
N SER A 63 -3.97 4.04 -15.58
CA SER A 63 -4.72 3.04 -14.83
C SER A 63 -4.18 2.92 -13.41
N LEU A 64 -2.85 2.83 -13.25
CA LEU A 64 -2.19 2.81 -11.93
C LEU A 64 -2.45 4.10 -11.14
N ILE A 65 -2.31 5.26 -11.79
CA ILE A 65 -2.56 6.56 -11.16
C ILE A 65 -4.02 6.69 -10.73
N ASN A 66 -4.95 6.27 -11.58
CA ASN A 66 -6.38 6.35 -11.30
C ASN A 66 -6.78 5.41 -10.16
N ASP A 67 -6.17 4.22 -10.07
CA ASP A 67 -6.41 3.28 -8.97
C ASP A 67 -5.92 3.83 -7.61
N LEU A 68 -4.74 4.46 -7.58
CA LEU A 68 -4.27 5.13 -6.37
C LEU A 68 -5.18 6.31 -6.00
N LYS A 69 -5.51 7.17 -6.98
CA LYS A 69 -6.38 8.34 -6.76
C LYS A 69 -7.75 7.97 -6.24
N GLN A 70 -8.40 6.95 -6.81
CA GLN A 70 -9.74 6.54 -6.37
C GLN A 70 -9.72 6.04 -4.92
N SER A 71 -8.68 5.31 -4.53
CA SER A 71 -8.54 4.84 -3.15
C SER A 71 -8.26 6.00 -2.19
N PHE A 72 -7.35 6.93 -2.54
CA PHE A 72 -7.09 8.13 -1.75
C PHE A 72 -8.36 8.97 -1.53
N ASN A 73 -9.10 9.25 -2.60
CA ASN A 73 -10.35 10.03 -2.54
C ASN A 73 -11.45 9.35 -1.72
N THR A 74 -11.41 8.03 -1.60
CA THR A 74 -12.39 7.26 -0.80
C THR A 74 -12.05 7.30 0.69
N VAL A 75 -10.77 7.32 1.04
CA VAL A 75 -10.30 7.14 2.43
C VAL A 75 -9.87 8.44 3.11
N TYR A 76 -9.29 9.38 2.37
CA TYR A 76 -8.61 10.57 2.90
C TYR A 76 -9.25 11.90 2.47
N LYS A 77 -10.54 11.88 2.13
CA LYS A 77 -11.33 13.11 1.92
C LYS A 77 -11.38 13.98 3.18
#